data_AF-A0A5F2HVE8-F1
#
_entry.id   AF-A0A5F2HVE8-F1
#
_cell.length_a   1.000
_cell.length_b   1.000
_cell.length_c   1.000
_cell.angle_alpha   90.00
_cell.angle_beta   90.00
_cell.angle_gamma   90.00
#
_symmetry.space_group_name_H-M   'P 1'
#
loop_
_entity.id
_entity.type
_entity.pdbx_description
1 polymer ?
#
loop_
_entity_poly.entity_id
_entity_poly.type
_entity_poly.pdbx_seq_one_letter_code
_entity_poly.pdbx_strand_id
1 'polypeptide(L)'
;VGIVNTASDYNPCHGNAPQLIEAVKRGVMLSGALPMVFPTISIHEAFAHPTSMVLRNLMAMDTEDMVRAQPMDAVVVVGGCDKTLPAQIMGAISAGLPTVVVPV
;
A
#
# COMPACT_ATOMS: atom_id res chain seq x y z
N VAL A 1 -2.92 -1.80 13.40
CA VAL A 1 -2.62 -2.39 12.08
C VAL A 1 -2.75 -1.30 11.02
N GLY A 2 -1.65 -0.93 10.39
CA GLY A 2 -1.65 0.00 9.27
C GLY A 2 -2.24 -0.64 8.02
N ILE A 3 -3.01 0.10 7.22
CA ILE A 3 -3.56 -0.35 5.95
C ILE A 3 -3.15 0.67 4.89
N VAL A 4 -2.33 0.25 3.95
CA VAL A 4 -1.86 1.13 2.88
C VAL A 4 -2.98 1.42 1.90
N ASN A 5 -3.19 2.70 1.62
CA ASN A 5 -4.13 3.18 0.62
C ASN A 5 -3.40 3.65 -0.64
N THR A 6 -3.65 2.95 -1.75
CA THR A 6 -3.13 3.27 -3.08
C THR A 6 -4.21 3.76 -4.06
N ALA A 7 -5.41 4.11 -3.55
CA ALA A 7 -6.49 4.66 -4.39
C ALA A 7 -6.07 6.00 -5.02
N SER A 8 -6.36 6.16 -6.30
CA SER A 8 -6.15 7.41 -7.03
C SER A 8 -7.00 7.41 -8.31
N ASP A 9 -7.62 8.54 -8.64
CA ASP A 9 -8.33 8.70 -9.92
C ASP A 9 -7.38 8.61 -11.13
N TYR A 10 -6.09 8.88 -10.92
CA TYR A 10 -5.05 8.69 -11.93
C TYR A 10 -4.56 7.23 -12.02
N ASN A 11 -4.99 6.35 -11.12
CA ASN A 11 -4.64 4.94 -11.12
C ASN A 11 -5.88 4.04 -11.22
N PRO A 12 -6.48 3.90 -12.41
CA PRO A 12 -7.70 3.11 -12.59
C PRO A 12 -7.51 1.62 -12.23
N CYS A 13 -6.28 1.08 -12.27
CA CYS A 13 -5.98 -0.27 -11.80
C CYS A 13 -6.30 -0.47 -10.31
N HIS A 14 -6.37 0.62 -9.54
CA HIS A 14 -6.66 0.60 -8.09
C HIS A 14 -8.04 1.22 -7.81
N GLY A 15 -8.94 1.29 -8.79
CA GLY A 15 -10.28 1.89 -8.63
C GLY A 15 -11.18 1.16 -7.61
N ASN A 16 -10.90 -0.12 -7.34
CA ASN A 16 -11.56 -0.93 -6.32
C ASN A 16 -10.85 -0.91 -4.94
N ALA A 17 -9.71 -0.20 -4.81
CA ALA A 17 -8.96 -0.12 -3.57
C ALA A 17 -9.81 0.41 -2.39
N PRO A 18 -10.69 1.42 -2.55
CA PRO A 18 -11.53 1.89 -1.44
C PRO A 18 -12.42 0.78 -0.85
N GLN A 19 -13.04 -0.04 -1.69
CA GLN A 19 -13.91 -1.15 -1.29
C GLN A 19 -13.10 -2.25 -0.59
N LEU A 20 -11.90 -2.52 -1.11
CA LEU A 20 -10.96 -3.48 -0.52
C LEU A 20 -10.50 -3.03 0.86
N ILE A 21 -10.14 -1.75 1.03
CA ILE A 21 -9.74 -1.17 2.31
C ILE A 21 -10.86 -1.29 3.34
N GLU A 22 -12.11 -1.01 2.96
CA GLU A 22 -13.25 -1.21 3.88
C GLU A 22 -13.48 -2.69 4.24
N ALA A 23 -13.20 -3.63 3.34
CA ALA A 23 -13.21 -5.06 3.67
C ALA A 23 -12.07 -5.43 4.65
N VAL A 24 -10.85 -4.94 4.41
CA VAL A 24 -9.70 -5.16 5.30
C VAL A 24 -9.95 -4.57 6.68
N LYS A 25 -10.44 -3.32 6.77
CA LYS A 25 -10.81 -2.68 8.04
C LYS A 25 -11.77 -3.55 8.85
N ARG A 26 -12.80 -4.10 8.22
CA ARG A 26 -13.74 -5.03 8.88
C ARG A 26 -13.03 -6.28 9.40
N GLY A 27 -12.17 -6.90 8.60
CA GLY A 27 -11.39 -8.07 9.02
C GLY A 27 -10.49 -7.78 10.22
N VAL A 28 -9.79 -6.64 10.21
CA VAL A 28 -8.92 -6.18 11.32
C VAL A 28 -9.73 -5.90 12.59
N MET A 29 -10.90 -5.25 12.48
CA MET A 29 -11.76 -5.03 13.65
C MET A 29 -12.30 -6.34 14.23
N LEU A 30 -12.67 -7.30 13.38
CA LEU A 30 -13.15 -8.62 13.81
C LEU A 30 -12.08 -9.43 14.54
N SER A 31 -10.79 -9.21 14.25
CA SER A 31 -9.69 -9.82 15.00
C SER A 31 -9.35 -9.10 16.32
N GLY A 32 -10.07 -8.02 16.66
CA GLY A 32 -9.85 -7.22 17.87
C GLY A 32 -8.74 -6.19 17.75
N ALA A 33 -8.20 -5.96 16.55
CA ALA A 33 -7.16 -4.97 16.30
C ALA A 33 -7.74 -3.62 15.81
N LEU A 34 -6.98 -2.54 15.99
CA LEU A 34 -7.33 -1.21 15.50
C LEU A 34 -6.82 -1.01 14.05
N PRO A 35 -7.70 -0.83 13.04
CA PRO A 35 -7.28 -0.51 11.69
C PRO A 35 -6.96 0.98 11.53
N MET A 36 -5.80 1.30 10.98
CA MET A 36 -5.37 2.67 10.68
C MET A 36 -5.01 2.77 9.20
N VAL A 37 -5.86 3.41 8.40
CA VAL A 37 -5.59 3.61 6.97
C VAL A 37 -4.64 4.79 6.80
N PHE A 38 -3.61 4.64 5.97
CA PHE A 38 -2.68 5.72 5.63
C PHE A 38 -2.32 5.66 4.15
N PRO A 39 -2.04 6.81 3.52
CA PRO A 39 -1.70 6.85 2.10
C PRO A 39 -0.24 6.47 1.84
N THR A 40 0.02 5.93 0.66
CA THR A 40 1.33 5.96 -0.01
C THR A 40 1.13 6.52 -1.41
N ILE A 41 2.20 6.89 -2.10
CA ILE A 41 2.08 7.31 -3.51
C ILE A 41 1.44 6.19 -4.35
N SER A 42 0.60 6.58 -5.30
CA SER A 42 -0.05 5.66 -6.23
C SER A 42 0.57 5.83 -7.61
N ILE A 43 1.05 4.72 -8.20
CA ILE A 43 1.71 4.71 -9.50
C ILE A 43 0.83 3.96 -10.49
N HIS A 44 0.51 4.61 -11.60
CA HIS A 44 -0.16 3.98 -12.72
C HIS A 44 0.81 3.71 -13.87
N GLU A 45 0.83 2.47 -14.38
CA GLU A 45 1.75 2.04 -15.43
C GLU A 45 1.65 2.90 -16.69
N ALA A 46 0.44 3.15 -17.19
CA ALA A 46 0.25 3.78 -18.51
C ALA A 46 0.46 5.30 -18.51
N PHE A 47 0.36 5.97 -17.35
CA PHE A 47 0.47 7.44 -17.26
C PHE A 47 1.82 7.92 -16.73
N ALA A 48 2.62 7.04 -16.13
CA ALA A 48 3.92 7.41 -15.59
C ALA A 48 4.97 7.62 -16.70
N HIS A 49 5.58 8.81 -16.74
CA HIS A 49 6.64 9.16 -17.68
C HIS A 49 7.97 9.39 -16.93
N PRO A 50 9.13 8.91 -17.45
CA PRO A 50 9.32 8.15 -18.70
C PRO A 50 8.85 6.69 -18.61
N THR A 51 8.77 6.14 -17.40
CA THR A 51 8.16 4.83 -17.10
C THR A 51 7.88 4.76 -15.60
N SER A 52 6.85 4.01 -15.20
CA SER A 52 6.52 3.70 -13.80
C SER A 52 7.68 3.07 -13.02
N MET A 53 8.61 2.40 -13.72
CA MET A 53 9.74 1.72 -13.09
C MET A 53 10.68 2.70 -12.37
N VAL A 54 10.81 3.94 -12.88
CA VAL A 54 11.60 5.00 -12.22
C VAL A 54 10.99 5.38 -10.86
N LEU A 55 9.65 5.35 -10.76
CA LEU A 55 8.92 5.70 -9.55
C LEU A 55 8.82 4.55 -8.53
N ARG A 56 9.09 3.30 -8.94
CA ARG A 56 9.01 2.12 -8.05
C ARG A 56 9.82 2.30 -6.76
N ASN A 57 11.06 2.75 -6.87
CA ASN A 57 11.93 2.93 -5.71
C ASN A 57 11.47 4.08 -4.82
N LEU A 58 10.91 5.13 -5.41
CA LEU A 58 10.30 6.23 -4.65
C LEU A 58 9.13 5.72 -3.80
N MET A 59 8.26 4.90 -4.40
CA MET A 59 7.14 4.29 -3.66
C MET A 59 7.61 3.31 -2.60
N ALA A 60 8.68 2.56 -2.85
CA ALA A 60 9.26 1.67 -1.85
C ALA A 60 9.80 2.44 -0.63
N MET A 61 10.50 3.55 -0.85
CA MET A 61 10.99 4.42 0.23
C MET A 61 9.82 5.08 0.98
N ASP A 62 8.81 5.58 0.26
CA ASP A 62 7.59 6.13 0.85
C ASP A 62 6.89 5.11 1.74
N THR A 63 6.69 3.88 1.27
CA THR A 63 6.13 2.78 2.10
C THR A 63 7.01 2.49 3.31
N GLU A 64 8.33 2.35 3.15
CA GLU A 64 9.26 2.05 4.25
C GLU A 64 9.18 3.12 5.36
N ASP A 65 9.29 4.38 4.98
CA ASP A 65 9.30 5.49 5.91
C ASP A 65 7.94 5.68 6.57
N MET A 66 6.84 5.58 5.82
CA MET A 66 5.49 5.68 6.38
C MET A 66 5.18 4.56 7.38
N VAL A 67 5.67 3.35 7.14
CA VAL A 67 5.50 2.22 8.06
C VAL A 67 6.34 2.40 9.32
N ARG A 68 7.58 2.90 9.21
CA ARG A 68 8.46 3.13 10.37
C ARG A 68 8.10 4.37 11.19
N ALA A 69 7.59 5.41 10.55
CA ALA A 69 7.35 6.71 11.19
C ALA A 69 6.06 6.75 12.02
N GLN A 70 5.15 5.80 11.81
CA GLN A 70 3.85 5.77 12.47
C GLN A 70 3.77 4.63 13.50
N PRO A 71 2.99 4.78 14.58
CA PRO A 71 2.90 3.78 15.64
C PRO A 71 2.00 2.61 15.21
N MET A 72 2.48 1.76 14.32
CA MET A 72 1.79 0.54 13.88
C MET A 72 2.61 -0.72 14.20
N ASP A 73 1.93 -1.79 14.64
CA ASP A 73 2.59 -3.07 14.98
C ASP A 73 2.62 -4.08 13.83
N ALA A 74 1.79 -3.86 12.80
CA ALA A 74 1.66 -4.71 11.62
C ALA A 74 1.04 -3.90 10.48
N VAL A 75 1.29 -4.32 9.24
CA VAL A 75 0.87 -3.59 8.04
C VAL A 75 0.19 -4.51 7.02
N VAL A 76 -0.90 -4.02 6.44
CA VAL A 76 -1.56 -4.57 5.25
C VAL A 76 -1.17 -3.69 4.08
N VAL A 77 -0.47 -4.25 3.10
CA VAL A 77 -0.09 -3.53 1.90
C VAL A 77 -1.03 -3.85 0.75
N VAL A 78 -1.53 -2.80 0.09
CA VAL A 78 -2.43 -2.91 -1.08
C VAL A 78 -1.66 -2.54 -2.33
N GLY A 79 -1.52 -3.50 -3.25
CA GLY A 79 -0.83 -3.32 -4.52
C GLY A 79 -1.50 -4.13 -5.62
N GLY A 80 -1.30 -3.79 -6.89
CA GLY A 80 -1.85 -4.57 -7.99
C GLY A 80 -1.25 -4.17 -9.33
N CYS A 81 -1.33 -2.90 -9.68
CA CYS A 81 -0.70 -2.36 -10.90
C CYS A 81 0.80 -2.67 -10.87
N ASP A 82 1.34 -3.23 -11.97
CA ASP A 82 2.73 -3.61 -12.23
C ASP A 82 3.78 -3.30 -11.14
N LYS A 83 4.07 -2.02 -10.91
CA LYS A 83 5.17 -1.58 -10.03
C LYS A 83 4.75 -1.33 -8.59
N THR A 84 3.45 -1.22 -8.31
CA THR A 84 2.93 -0.97 -6.96
C THR A 84 3.15 -2.15 -6.04
N LEU A 85 2.85 -3.38 -6.49
CA LEU A 85 3.01 -4.59 -5.68
C LEU A 85 4.47 -4.82 -5.24
N PRO A 86 5.48 -4.82 -6.14
CA PRO A 86 6.87 -4.95 -5.71
C PRO A 86 7.35 -3.77 -4.88
N ALA A 87 6.92 -2.53 -5.16
CA ALA A 87 7.30 -1.37 -4.35
C ALA A 87 6.82 -1.49 -2.91
N GLN A 88 5.55 -1.85 -2.70
CA GLN A 88 4.98 -2.06 -1.37
C GLN A 88 5.71 -3.17 -0.60
N ILE A 89 5.99 -4.30 -1.25
CA ILE A 89 6.68 -5.43 -0.62
C ILE A 89 8.11 -5.04 -0.25
N MET A 90 8.83 -4.33 -1.13
CA MET A 90 10.17 -3.83 -0.83
C MET A 90 10.17 -2.93 0.39
N GLY A 91 9.29 -1.93 0.45
CA GLY A 91 9.21 -1.00 1.58
C GLY A 91 8.81 -1.69 2.89
N ALA A 92 7.84 -2.61 2.84
CA ALA A 92 7.39 -3.34 4.02
C ALA A 92 8.45 -4.32 4.57
N ILE A 93 9.19 -5.01 3.69
CA ILE A 93 10.32 -5.86 4.09
C ILE A 93 11.41 -5.01 4.76
N SER A 94 11.77 -3.87 4.17
CA SER A 94 12.75 -2.96 4.77
C SER A 94 12.27 -2.44 6.14
N ALA A 95 10.98 -2.12 6.29
CA ALA A 95 10.43 -1.64 7.55
C ALA A 95 10.48 -2.69 8.68
N GLY A 96 10.45 -3.98 8.34
CA GLY A 96 10.67 -5.08 9.30
C GLY A 96 9.48 -5.39 10.21
N LEU A 97 8.26 -4.98 9.83
CA LEU A 97 7.02 -5.30 10.57
C LEU A 97 6.26 -6.49 9.95
N PRO A 98 5.47 -7.24 10.74
CA PRO A 98 4.54 -8.24 10.23
C PRO A 98 3.66 -7.67 9.11
N THR A 99 3.74 -8.28 7.93
CA THR A 99 3.13 -7.75 6.70
C THR A 99 2.25 -8.78 6.03
N VAL A 100 1.10 -8.36 5.53
CA VAL A 100 0.27 -9.14 4.59
C VAL A 100 -0.02 -8.33 3.33
N VAL A 101 0.00 -9.01 2.19
CA VAL A 101 -0.26 -8.41 0.89
C VAL A 101 -1.71 -8.69 0.48
N VAL A 102 -2.40 -7.65 0.02
CA VAL A 102 -3.73 -7.80 -0.58
C VAL A 102 -3.69 -7.23 -1.99
N PRO A 103 -3.84 -8.08 -3.02
CA PRO A 103 -3.90 -7.62 -4.40
C PRO A 103 -5.20 -6.85 -4.66
N VAL A 104 -5.11 -5.75 -5.42
CA VAL A 104 -6.28 -5.05 -5.99
C VAL A 104 -6.72 -5.66 -7.31
#